data_AF-A0A7K3QPE1-F1
#
_entry.id   AF-A0A7K3QPE1-F1
#
_cell.length_a   1.000
_cell.length_b   1.000
_cell.length_c   1.000
_cell.angle_alpha   90.00
_cell.angle_beta   90.00
_cell.angle_gamma   90.00
#
_symmetry.space_group_name_H-M   'P 1'
#
loop_
_entity.id
_entity.type
_entity.pdbx_description
1 polymer ?
#
loop_
_entity_poly.entity_id
_entity_poly.type
_entity_poly.pdbx_seq_one_letter_code
_entity_poly.pdbx_strand_id
1 'polypeptide(L)'
;RAVIEKPFGHDLESAHELNKVVHEVFEPDQVFRIDHYLGKETVQNIMALRFANQMYEPIWNRSYVDHVQITMAEDIGIGGRAGYYDGIGAARDVIQN
;
A
#
# COMPACT_ATOMS: atom_id res chain seq x y z
N ARG A 1 19.30 -8.25 6.14
CA ARG A 1 17.88 -7.96 5.86
C ARG A 1 17.54 -6.66 6.56
N ALA A 2 16.85 -5.75 5.89
CA ALA A 2 16.41 -4.47 6.42
C ALA A 2 14.88 -4.41 6.38
N VAL A 3 14.28 -3.89 7.45
CA VAL A 3 12.85 -3.58 7.51
C VAL A 3 12.72 -2.06 7.53
N ILE A 4 11.95 -1.51 6.60
CA ILE A 4 11.80 -0.07 6.42
C ILE A 4 10.32 0.28 6.56
N GLU A 5 10.02 1.20 7.46
CA GLU A 5 8.69 1.77 7.66
C GLU A 5 8.52 3.04 6.83
N LYS A 6 7.27 3.39 6.51
CA LYS A 6 6.92 4.61 5.78
C LYS A 6 7.30 5.89 6.57
N PRO A 7 7.56 7.03 5.91
CA PRO A 7 7.38 7.31 4.47
C PRO A 7 8.55 6.86 3.58
N PHE A 8 8.25 6.32 2.40
CA PHE A 8 9.24 5.91 1.39
C PHE A 8 9.57 7.04 0.41
N GLY A 9 9.94 8.20 0.95
CA GLY A 9 10.03 9.46 0.20
C GLY A 9 8.74 10.27 0.28
N HIS A 10 8.77 11.47 -0.28
CA HIS A 10 7.63 12.41 -0.32
C HIS A 10 7.19 12.74 -1.76
N ASP A 11 7.95 12.27 -2.74
CA ASP A 11 7.67 12.32 -4.18
C ASP A 11 8.51 11.24 -4.90
N LEU A 12 8.38 11.18 -6.23
CA LEU A 12 9.09 10.19 -7.04
C LEU A 12 10.62 10.31 -6.94
N GLU A 13 11.14 11.54 -6.91
CA GLU A 13 12.59 11.80 -6.89
C GLU A 13 13.20 11.36 -5.57
N SER A 14 12.61 11.78 -4.45
CA SER A 14 13.05 11.38 -3.10
C SER A 14 12.89 9.88 -2.85
N ALA A 15 11.86 9.24 -3.41
CA ALA A 15 11.69 7.78 -3.34
C ALA A 15 12.82 7.04 -4.08
N HIS A 16 13.21 7.53 -5.27
CA HIS A 16 14.33 6.98 -6.02
C HIS A 16 15.66 7.17 -5.30
N GLU A 17 15.89 8.33 -4.68
CA GLU A 17 17.10 8.59 -3.89
C GLU A 17 17.19 7.64 -2.69
N LEU A 18 16.10 7.51 -1.92
CA LEU A 18 16.03 6.56 -0.81
C LEU A 18 16.32 5.13 -1.28
N ASN A 19 15.71 4.73 -2.40
CA ASN A 19 15.90 3.40 -2.97
C ASN A 19 17.36 3.15 -3.36
N LYS A 20 18.03 4.15 -3.94
CA LYS A 20 19.44 4.06 -4.30
C LYS A 20 20.31 3.87 -3.06
N VAL A 21 20.14 4.70 -2.04
CA VAL A 21 20.93 4.63 -0.79
C VAL A 21 20.74 3.29 -0.08
N VAL A 22 19.51 2.77 -0.02
CA VAL A 22 19.23 1.45 0.58
C VAL A 22 19.95 0.33 -0.18
N HIS A 23 19.97 0.39 -1.52
CA HIS A 23 20.60 -0.62 -2.36
C HIS A 23 22.11 -0.50 -2.49
N GLU A 24 22.73 0.54 -1.94
CA GLU A 24 24.19 0.57 -1.75
C GLU A 24 24.65 -0.42 -0.67
N VAL A 25 23.74 -0.85 0.21
CA VAL A 25 24.04 -1.71 1.36
C VAL A 25 23.31 -3.05 1.32
N PHE A 26 22.08 -3.09 0.79
CA PHE A 26 21.24 -4.29 0.78
C PHE A 26 20.79 -4.67 -0.63
N GLU A 27 20.92 -5.95 -0.96
CA GLU A 27 20.32 -6.52 -2.16
C GLU A 27 18.78 -6.43 -2.11
N PRO A 28 18.09 -6.34 -3.27
CA PRO A 28 16.64 -6.15 -3.31
C PRO A 28 15.80 -7.15 -2.51
N ASP A 29 16.18 -8.43 -2.51
CA ASP A 29 15.50 -9.51 -1.78
C ASP A 29 15.73 -9.48 -0.26
N GLN A 30 16.61 -8.60 0.20
CA GLN A 30 16.91 -8.39 1.61
C GLN A 30 16.15 -7.20 2.21
N VAL A 31 15.44 -6.41 1.40
CA VAL A 31 14.74 -5.19 1.82
C VAL A 31 13.24 -5.44 1.90
N PHE A 32 12.69 -5.27 3.10
CA PHE A 32 11.27 -5.44 3.40
C PHE A 32 10.65 -4.08 3.74
N ARG A 33 9.88 -3.52 2.82
CA ARG A 33 9.14 -2.27 3.01
C ARG A 33 7.77 -2.60 3.58
N ILE A 34 7.43 -2.02 4.72
CA ILE A 34 6.19 -2.34 5.43
C ILE A 34 5.04 -1.48 4.91
N ASP A 35 4.02 -2.15 4.38
CA ASP A 35 2.65 -1.64 4.33
C ASP A 35 1.78 -2.56 5.19
N HIS A 36 1.34 -2.02 6.33
CA HIS A 36 0.57 -2.79 7.31
C HIS A 36 -0.80 -3.24 6.79
N TYR A 37 -1.35 -2.64 5.72
CA TYR A 37 -2.58 -3.14 5.09
C TYR A 37 -2.38 -4.52 4.45
N LEU A 38 -1.19 -4.80 3.90
CA LEU A 38 -0.85 -6.11 3.31
C LEU A 38 -0.78 -7.23 4.36
N GLY A 39 -0.64 -6.88 5.64
CA GLY A 39 -0.68 -7.82 6.76
C GLY A 39 -2.09 -8.16 7.26
N LYS A 40 -3.14 -7.48 6.78
CA LYS A 40 -4.52 -7.73 7.21
C LYS A 40 -5.05 -9.01 6.56
N GLU A 41 -5.66 -9.88 7.36
CA GLU A 41 -6.17 -11.19 6.93
C GLU A 41 -7.11 -11.10 5.71
N THR A 42 -8.03 -10.13 5.73
CA THR A 42 -8.98 -9.93 4.63
C THR A 42 -8.31 -9.49 3.33
N VAL A 43 -7.22 -8.73 3.40
CA VAL A 43 -6.43 -8.32 2.22
C VAL A 43 -5.69 -9.53 1.64
N GLN A 44 -5.09 -10.37 2.49
CA GLN A 44 -4.42 -11.59 2.05
C GLN A 44 -5.41 -12.59 1.41
N ASN A 45 -6.64 -12.67 1.94
CA ASN A 45 -7.68 -13.55 1.43
C ASN A 45 -8.14 -13.22 0.00
N ILE A 46 -7.91 -12.01 -0.52
CA ILE A 46 -8.26 -11.64 -1.91
C ILE A 46 -7.58 -12.58 -2.90
N MET A 47 -6.33 -12.97 -2.65
CA MET A 47 -5.59 -13.88 -3.54
C MET A 47 -6.24 -15.27 -3.59
N ALA A 48 -6.62 -15.80 -2.43
CA ALA A 48 -7.32 -17.09 -2.35
C ALA A 48 -8.69 -17.01 -3.06
N LEU A 49 -9.47 -15.96 -2.79
CA LEU A 49 -10.78 -15.78 -3.40
C LEU A 49 -10.69 -15.74 -4.92
N ARG A 50 -9.75 -14.95 -5.46
CA ARG A 50 -9.62 -14.72 -6.91
C ARG A 50 -9.06 -15.91 -7.67
N PHE A 51 -8.08 -16.63 -7.12
CA PHE A 51 -7.30 -17.59 -7.89
C PHE A 51 -7.51 -19.06 -7.48
N ALA A 52 -7.97 -19.34 -6.26
CA ALA A 52 -8.20 -20.70 -5.79
C ALA A 52 -9.62 -21.22 -6.09
N ASN A 53 -10.48 -20.39 -6.68
CA ASN A 53 -11.89 -20.70 -6.91
C ASN A 53 -12.22 -20.65 -8.41
N GLN A 54 -12.51 -21.80 -9.01
CA GLN A 54 -12.93 -21.92 -10.41
C GLN A 54 -14.23 -21.16 -10.74
N MET A 55 -15.04 -20.86 -9.73
CA MET A 55 -16.27 -20.08 -9.91
C MET A 55 -15.99 -18.57 -10.06
N TYR A 56 -14.99 -18.04 -9.36
CA TYR A 56 -14.73 -16.58 -9.31
C TYR A 56 -13.75 -16.12 -10.39
N GLU A 57 -12.77 -16.95 -10.76
CA GLU A 57 -11.77 -16.59 -11.77
C GLU A 57 -12.40 -16.17 -13.12
N PRO A 58 -13.40 -16.90 -13.70
CA PRO A 58 -13.93 -16.58 -15.02
C PRO A 58 -14.74 -15.29 -15.07
N ILE A 59 -15.26 -14.83 -13.92
CA ILE A 59 -16.09 -13.61 -13.83
C ILE A 59 -15.30 -12.38 -13.39
N TRP A 60 -14.03 -12.53 -13.01
CA TRP A 60 -13.19 -11.40 -12.59
C TRP A 60 -12.55 -10.69 -13.80
N ASN A 61 -13.38 -10.11 -14.68
CA ASN A 61 -12.92 -9.32 -15.83
C ASN A 61 -13.97 -8.29 -16.29
N ARG A 62 -13.56 -7.39 -17.21
CA ARG A 62 -14.38 -6.26 -17.71
C ARG A 62 -15.70 -6.65 -18.37
N SER A 63 -15.90 -7.90 -18.75
CA SER A 63 -17.17 -8.36 -19.36
C SER A 63 -18.25 -8.62 -18.31
N TYR A 64 -17.85 -8.81 -17.05
CA TYR A 64 -18.75 -9.16 -15.93
C TYR A 64 -18.67 -8.19 -14.76
N VAL A 65 -17.54 -7.49 -14.59
CA VAL A 65 -17.35 -6.48 -13.53
C VAL A 65 -17.59 -5.09 -14.10
N ASP A 66 -18.59 -4.41 -13.55
CA ASP A 66 -18.93 -3.02 -13.90
C ASP A 66 -17.93 -2.02 -13.31
N HIS A 67 -17.64 -2.11 -12.01
CA HIS A 67 -16.63 -1.29 -11.34
C HIS A 67 -16.01 -2.00 -10.12
N VAL A 68 -14.86 -1.50 -9.68
CA VAL A 68 -14.22 -1.90 -8.42
C VAL A 68 -14.17 -0.67 -7.52
N GLN A 69 -14.77 -0.77 -6.35
CA GLN A 69 -14.74 0.28 -5.34
C GLN A 69 -13.81 -0.11 -4.20
N ILE A 70 -12.88 0.78 -3.87
CA ILE A 70 -12.02 0.66 -2.69
C ILE A 70 -12.35 1.86 -1.80
N THR A 71 -12.83 1.56 -0.59
CA THR A 71 -13.19 2.59 0.39
C THR A 71 -12.31 2.42 1.62
N MET A 72 -11.65 3.51 1.99
CA MET A 72 -10.99 3.65 3.28
C MET A 72 -11.62 4.87 3.95
N ALA A 73 -12.30 4.61 5.07
CA ALA A 73 -13.07 5.60 5.80
C ALA A 73 -12.70 5.50 7.28
N GLU A 74 -12.50 6.65 7.90
CA GLU A 74 -12.20 6.78 9.32
C GLU A 74 -13.22 7.73 9.93
N ASP A 75 -13.76 7.37 11.09
CA ASP A 75 -14.64 8.24 11.90
C ASP A 75 -13.84 9.11 12.88
N ILE A 76 -12.51 9.04 12.80
CA ILE A 76 -11.58 9.76 13.66
C ILE A 76 -11.08 10.99 12.89
N GLY A 77 -11.26 12.18 13.47
CA GLY A 77 -10.69 13.41 12.90
C GLY A 77 -9.16 13.47 13.00
N ILE A 78 -8.57 14.54 12.50
CA ILE A 78 -7.10 14.72 12.43
C ILE A 78 -6.43 14.70 13.82
N GLY A 79 -7.22 14.93 14.89
CA GLY A 79 -6.76 14.85 16.27
C GLY A 79 -5.54 15.74 16.54
N GLY A 80 -4.55 15.24 17.29
CA GLY A 80 -3.29 15.94 17.55
C GLY A 80 -2.28 15.94 16.39
N ARG A 81 -2.61 15.32 15.25
CA ARG A 81 -1.69 15.16 14.10
C ARG A 81 -1.83 16.26 13.06
N ALA A 82 -2.54 17.33 13.37
CA ALA A 82 -2.81 18.44 12.44
C ALA A 82 -1.56 18.92 11.69
N GLY A 83 -0.45 19.16 12.38
CA GLY A 83 0.80 19.60 11.74
C GLY A 83 1.48 18.58 10.82
N TYR A 84 1.30 17.28 11.07
CA TYR A 84 1.79 16.22 10.17
C TYR A 84 0.87 16.05 8.96
N TYR A 85 -0.44 16.12 9.18
CA TYR A 85 -1.45 15.91 8.15
C TYR A 85 -1.52 17.05 7.14
N ASP A 86 -1.25 18.30 7.57
CA ASP A 86 -1.31 19.51 6.73
C ASP A 86 -0.31 19.48 5.57
N GLY A 87 0.87 18.85 5.76
CA GLY A 87 1.90 18.73 4.73
C GLY A 87 1.80 17.48 3.83
N ILE A 88 1.01 16.47 4.24
CA ILE A 88 0.96 15.15 3.59
C ILE A 88 -0.38 14.93 2.89
N GLY A 89 -1.48 15.27 3.57
CA GLY A 89 -2.84 15.06 3.11
C GLY A 89 -3.23 13.58 2.98
N ALA A 90 -4.53 13.32 2.79
CA ALA A 90 -5.07 11.95 2.69
C ALA A 90 -4.47 11.13 1.52
N ALA A 91 -4.05 11.80 0.44
CA ALA A 91 -3.47 11.15 -0.72
C ALA A 91 -2.13 10.45 -0.42
N ARG A 92 -1.21 11.09 0.30
CA ARG A 92 0.07 10.47 0.68
C ARG A 92 0.01 9.70 1.99
N ASP A 93 -0.99 9.94 2.82
CA ASP A 93 -1.12 9.20 4.08
C ASP A 93 -1.72 7.80 3.88
N VAL A 94 -2.57 7.64 2.85
CA VAL A 94 -3.31 6.38 2.66
C VAL A 94 -3.48 5.91 1.21
N ILE A 95 -3.53 6.79 0.20
CA ILE A 95 -3.62 6.32 -1.20
C ILE A 95 -2.25 5.85 -1.69
N GLN A 96 -1.20 6.60 -1.36
CA GLN A 96 0.19 6.23 -1.62
C GLN A 96 0.81 5.73 -0.31
N ASN A 97 1.16 4.45 -0.27
CA ASN A 97 1.91 3.82 0.82
C ASN A 97 3.09 3.03 0.26
#